data_AF-A0A6P4FU91-F1
#
_entry.id   AF-A0A6P4FU91-F1
#
_cell.length_a   1.000
_cell.length_b   1.000
_cell.length_c   1.000
_cell.angle_alpha   90.00
_cell.angle_beta   90.00
_cell.angle_gamma   90.00
#
_symmetry.space_group_name_H-M   'P 1'
#
loop_
_entity.id
_entity.type
_entity.pdbx_description
1 polymer ?
#
loop_
_entity_poly.entity_id
_entity_poly.type
_entity_poly.pdbx_seq_one_letter_code
_entity_poly.pdbx_strand_id
1 'polypeptide(L)'
;MSESIERKTLIQEKRKLMEEKRMSMGMKSFCASFVGTNFRLSEEPQYSFSAMIKRHKADNQFVDVNYEDLEQEEYVPIYQTVFFDDKDPVHEPTFSKHRIPLQIRCLERYHNSKREYAQQFKREIKLLIDNQSTAESAWQFVRTMAYTTLWPPLHTRKELKIFEKDFCKLSPTEQHRYNKIMATNFT
;
A
#
# COMPACT_ATOMS: atom_id res chain seq x y z
N MET A 1 48.41 23.69 -0.80
CA MET A 1 47.27 23.87 0.12
C MET A 1 46.21 24.86 -0.39
N SER A 2 46.51 25.72 -1.37
CA SER A 2 45.62 26.75 -1.96
C SER A 2 44.40 26.20 -2.70
N GLU A 3 44.55 25.20 -3.57
CA GLU A 3 43.43 24.66 -4.39
C GLU A 3 42.27 24.09 -3.57
N SER A 4 42.57 23.54 -2.39
CA SER A 4 41.55 23.00 -1.49
C SER A 4 40.69 24.09 -0.83
N ILE A 5 41.28 25.28 -0.65
CA ILE A 5 40.61 26.45 -0.08
C ILE A 5 39.71 27.07 -1.15
N GLU A 6 40.20 27.19 -2.38
CA GLU A 6 39.43 27.69 -3.53
C GLU A 6 38.22 26.80 -3.88
N ARG A 7 38.37 25.46 -3.79
CA ARG A 7 37.21 24.56 -3.97
C ARG A 7 36.17 24.72 -2.85
N LYS A 8 36.61 24.95 -1.62
CA LYS A 8 35.71 25.17 -0.48
C LYS A 8 34.95 26.50 -0.63
N THR A 9 35.61 27.57 -1.08
CA THR A 9 34.97 28.87 -1.30
C THR A 9 33.96 28.81 -2.45
N LEU A 10 34.30 28.16 -3.57
CA LEU A 10 33.37 27.97 -4.70
C LEU A 10 32.11 27.17 -4.32
N ILE A 11 32.25 26.13 -3.50
CA ILE A 11 31.11 25.35 -2.99
C ILE A 11 30.23 26.21 -2.08
N GLN A 12 30.85 27.06 -1.26
CA GLN A 12 30.12 27.95 -0.35
C GLN A 12 29.37 29.05 -1.09
N GLU A 13 29.96 29.64 -2.13
CA GLU A 13 29.29 30.61 -3.00
C GLU A 13 28.13 29.98 -3.77
N LYS A 14 28.32 28.79 -4.33
CA LYS A 14 27.25 28.05 -5.01
C LYS A 14 26.08 27.74 -4.06
N ARG A 15 26.36 27.46 -2.79
CA ARG A 15 25.33 27.25 -1.76
C ARG A 15 24.56 28.54 -1.46
N LYS A 16 25.24 29.67 -1.30
CA LYS A 16 24.59 30.98 -1.09
C LYS A 16 23.66 31.34 -2.25
N LEU A 17 24.13 31.18 -3.49
CA LEU A 17 23.34 31.49 -4.69
C LEU A 17 22.08 30.61 -4.79
N MET A 18 22.20 29.32 -4.45
CA MET A 18 21.05 28.41 -4.39
C MET A 18 20.06 28.79 -3.29
N GLU A 19 20.55 29.29 -2.16
CA GLU A 19 19.71 29.74 -1.04
C GLU A 19 18.95 31.01 -1.37
N GLU A 20 19.61 31.99 -1.98
CA GLU A 20 18.98 33.22 -2.49
C GLU A 20 17.91 32.92 -3.55
N LYS A 21 18.19 32.00 -4.47
CA LYS A 21 17.21 31.56 -5.49
C LYS A 21 15.99 30.88 -4.88
N ARG A 22 16.15 30.15 -3.78
CA ARG A 22 15.01 29.53 -3.07
C ARG A 22 14.19 30.58 -2.33
N MET A 23 14.85 31.54 -1.68
CA MET A 23 14.19 32.62 -0.97
C MET A 23 13.42 33.54 -1.94
N SER A 24 13.96 33.82 -3.12
CA SER A 24 13.24 34.60 -4.15
C SER A 24 12.02 33.85 -4.72
N MET A 25 12.02 32.52 -4.65
CA MET A 25 10.86 31.67 -4.95
C MET A 25 9.91 31.46 -3.75
N GLY A 26 10.11 32.16 -2.63
CA GLY A 26 9.27 32.09 -1.43
C GLY A 26 9.47 30.83 -0.57
N MET A 27 10.53 30.05 -0.80
CA MET A 27 10.86 28.85 -0.01
C MET A 27 11.74 29.21 1.20
N LYS A 28 11.56 28.51 2.34
CA LYS A 28 12.33 28.72 3.57
C LYS A 28 13.81 28.28 3.44
N SER A 29 14.70 28.91 4.22
CA SER A 29 16.15 28.67 4.20
C SER A 29 16.54 27.26 4.68
N PHE A 30 17.67 26.75 4.20
CA PHE A 30 18.14 25.39 4.52
C PHE A 30 18.54 25.27 6.00
N CYS A 31 19.20 26.30 6.54
CA CYS A 31 19.73 26.31 7.90
C CYS A 31 18.67 26.50 9.00
N ALA A 32 17.46 26.96 8.67
CA ALA A 32 16.36 27.03 9.63
C ALA A 32 15.94 25.62 10.13
N SER A 33 16.24 24.57 9.35
CA SER A 33 15.89 23.18 9.67
C SER A 33 16.86 22.50 10.63
N PHE A 34 18.07 23.02 10.83
CA PHE A 34 19.16 22.29 11.49
C PHE A 34 19.42 22.70 12.95
N VAL A 35 18.94 23.87 13.39
CA VAL A 35 19.16 24.36 14.77
C VAL A 35 18.27 23.66 15.81
N GLY A 36 17.35 22.77 15.38
CA GLY A 36 16.35 22.17 16.26
C GLY A 36 16.68 20.79 16.88
N THR A 37 17.80 20.15 16.55
CA THR A 37 18.03 18.75 16.97
C THR A 37 19.40 18.55 17.59
N ASN A 38 19.50 18.85 18.88
CA ASN A 38 20.56 18.31 19.74
C ASN A 38 20.21 16.85 20.10
N PHE A 39 21.02 15.91 19.65
CA PHE A 39 20.92 14.48 19.97
C PHE A 39 21.29 14.24 21.45
N ARG A 40 20.35 13.78 22.28
CA ARG A 40 20.64 13.15 23.58
C ARG A 40 20.17 11.69 23.55
N LEU A 41 21.07 10.77 23.89
CA LEU A 41 20.77 9.37 24.20
C LEU A 41 20.08 9.29 25.57
N SER A 42 18.81 8.91 25.61
CA SER A 42 18.10 8.48 26.82
C SER A 42 16.89 7.62 26.41
N GLU A 43 16.70 6.48 27.08
CA GLU A 43 15.68 5.43 26.80
C GLU A 43 14.25 5.81 27.22
N GLU A 44 13.84 7.05 27.01
CA GLU A 44 12.45 7.51 27.23
C GLU A 44 11.80 7.86 25.89
N PRO A 45 10.51 7.54 25.67
CA PRO A 45 9.83 7.75 24.40
C PRO A 45 9.83 9.23 23.99
N GLN A 46 10.70 9.58 23.05
CA GLN A 46 10.93 10.95 22.54
C GLN A 46 9.78 11.53 21.69
N TYR A 47 8.63 10.85 21.62
CA TYR A 47 7.40 11.40 21.05
C TYR A 47 6.29 11.43 22.09
N SER A 48 6.51 12.15 23.19
CA SER A 48 5.37 12.63 23.96
C SER A 48 4.68 13.72 23.13
N PHE A 49 3.50 13.40 22.59
CA PHE A 49 2.64 14.37 21.92
C PHE A 49 2.20 15.52 22.85
N SER A 50 2.61 15.52 24.12
CA SER A 50 2.29 16.51 25.14
C SER A 50 2.57 17.96 24.72
N ALA A 51 3.60 18.21 23.90
CA ALA A 51 3.87 19.56 23.38
C ALA A 51 2.95 19.98 22.22
N MET A 52 2.29 19.02 21.55
CA MET A 52 1.31 19.26 20.46
C MET A 52 -0.13 19.45 20.98
N ILE A 53 -0.34 19.53 22.29
CA ILE A 53 -1.67 19.68 22.91
C ILE A 53 -2.04 21.16 23.13
N LYS A 54 -1.11 22.11 22.98
CA LYS A 54 -1.44 23.53 23.13
C LYS A 54 -2.20 24.04 21.91
N ARG A 55 -3.52 24.18 22.05
CA ARG A 55 -4.40 24.85 21.09
C ARG A 55 -3.98 26.31 20.89
N HIS A 56 -4.30 26.89 19.73
CA HIS A 56 -3.98 28.29 19.45
C HIS A 56 -4.79 29.20 20.40
N LYS A 57 -4.27 30.37 20.77
CA LYS A 57 -4.97 31.27 21.73
C LYS A 57 -6.37 31.68 21.26
N ALA A 58 -6.57 31.77 19.94
CA ALA A 58 -7.88 32.06 19.36
C ALA A 58 -8.88 30.92 19.55
N ASP A 59 -8.43 29.69 19.80
CA ASP A 59 -9.31 28.52 19.95
C ASP A 59 -10.00 28.47 21.32
N ASN A 60 -9.54 29.27 22.30
CA ASN A 60 -10.19 29.37 23.61
C ASN A 60 -11.66 29.80 23.53
N GLN A 61 -12.05 30.53 22.48
CA GLN A 61 -13.44 30.93 22.27
C GLN A 61 -14.36 29.76 21.90
N PHE A 62 -13.79 28.63 21.47
CA PHE A 62 -14.53 27.42 21.08
C PHE A 62 -14.47 26.32 22.15
N VAL A 63 -13.82 26.57 23.29
CA VAL A 63 -13.81 25.65 24.43
C VAL A 63 -14.96 26.06 25.34
N ASP A 64 -16.03 25.28 25.34
CA ASP A 64 -17.12 25.46 26.30
C ASP A 64 -16.67 24.99 27.69
N VAL A 65 -16.74 25.88 28.67
CA VAL A 65 -16.30 25.62 30.06
C VAL A 65 -17.20 24.60 30.75
N ASN A 66 -18.45 24.49 30.31
CA ASN A 66 -19.47 23.62 30.91
C ASN A 66 -19.77 22.39 30.04
N TYR A 67 -18.83 22.01 29.17
CA TYR A 67 -19.00 20.82 28.34
C TYR A 67 -19.03 19.56 29.23
N GLU A 68 -20.21 18.99 29.40
CA GLU A 68 -20.38 17.63 29.92
C GLU A 68 -20.39 16.67 28.73
N ASP A 69 -19.42 15.74 28.73
CA ASP A 69 -19.34 14.68 27.73
C ASP A 69 -20.41 13.63 28.06
N LEU A 70 -21.65 13.95 27.71
CA LEU A 70 -22.78 13.03 27.88
C LEU A 70 -22.55 11.84 26.94
N GLU A 71 -22.61 10.62 27.50
CA GLU A 71 -22.52 9.38 26.72
C GLU A 71 -23.56 9.42 25.60
N GLN A 72 -23.06 9.58 24.37
CA GLN A 72 -23.89 9.64 23.18
C GLN A 72 -24.61 8.29 23.06
N GLU A 73 -25.94 8.29 23.10
CA GLU A 73 -26.74 7.06 23.01
C GLU A 73 -26.23 6.20 21.85
N GLU A 74 -25.80 4.97 22.16
CA GLU A 74 -25.27 4.04 21.17
C GLU A 74 -26.35 3.82 20.10
N TYR A 75 -26.08 4.26 18.87
CA TYR A 75 -27.03 4.13 17.77
C TYR A 75 -27.26 2.65 17.48
N VAL A 76 -28.38 2.12 17.98
CA VAL A 76 -28.87 0.81 17.59
C VAL A 76 -29.68 0.99 16.32
N PRO A 77 -29.19 0.56 15.14
CA PRO A 77 -29.97 0.61 13.92
C PRO A 77 -31.27 -0.18 14.11
N ILE A 78 -32.40 0.51 14.00
CA ILE A 78 -33.72 -0.12 13.99
C ILE A 78 -33.87 -0.79 12.62
N TYR A 79 -33.35 -2.00 12.49
CA TYR A 79 -33.68 -2.83 11.34
C TYR A 79 -35.16 -3.20 11.43
N GLN A 80 -35.96 -2.80 10.43
CA GLN A 80 -37.30 -3.34 10.27
C GLN A 80 -37.16 -4.85 10.05
N THR A 81 -37.54 -5.65 11.03
CA THR A 81 -37.49 -7.12 10.96
C THR A 81 -38.65 -7.70 10.16
N VAL A 82 -39.71 -6.91 9.94
CA VAL A 82 -40.92 -7.31 9.23
C VAL A 82 -41.15 -6.30 8.11
N PHE A 83 -40.78 -6.67 6.88
CA PHE A 83 -41.14 -5.93 5.69
C PHE A 83 -42.63 -6.18 5.41
N PHE A 84 -43.45 -5.15 5.55
CA PHE A 84 -44.88 -5.20 5.21
C PHE A 84 -45.06 -4.89 3.72
N ASP A 85 -44.44 -5.69 2.85
CA ASP A 85 -44.49 -5.53 1.38
C ASP A 85 -45.93 -5.52 0.84
N ASP A 86 -46.88 -6.12 1.55
CA ASP A 86 -48.30 -6.14 1.21
C ASP A 86 -48.98 -4.75 1.25
N LYS A 87 -48.37 -3.75 1.90
CA LYS A 87 -48.87 -2.37 1.95
C LYS A 87 -48.24 -1.46 0.90
N ASP A 88 -47.22 -1.92 0.18
CA ASP A 88 -46.60 -1.13 -0.88
C ASP A 88 -47.47 -1.20 -2.15
N PRO A 89 -48.07 -0.08 -2.60
CA PRO A 89 -48.84 -0.07 -3.84
C PRO A 89 -47.99 -0.37 -5.08
N VAL A 90 -46.66 -0.29 -4.97
CA VAL A 90 -45.71 -0.63 -6.03
C VAL A 90 -45.18 -2.04 -5.80
N HIS A 91 -45.94 -3.05 -6.25
CA HIS A 91 -45.41 -4.40 -6.31
C HIS A 91 -44.30 -4.46 -7.36
N GLU A 92 -43.08 -4.74 -6.92
CA GLU A 92 -41.99 -5.05 -7.84
C GLU A 92 -42.40 -6.26 -8.71
N PRO A 93 -42.18 -6.19 -10.04
CA PRO A 93 -42.55 -7.30 -10.91
C PRO A 93 -41.77 -8.55 -10.50
N THR A 94 -42.49 -9.60 -10.08
CA THR A 94 -41.86 -10.89 -9.76
C THR A 94 -41.32 -11.52 -11.06
N PHE A 95 -40.00 -11.49 -11.25
CA PHE A 95 -39.33 -12.11 -12.40
C PHE A 95 -39.26 -13.65 -12.32
N SER A 96 -39.99 -14.28 -11.39
CA SER A 96 -39.99 -15.73 -11.17
C SER A 96 -40.36 -16.55 -12.42
N LYS A 97 -41.18 -15.99 -13.31
CA LYS A 97 -41.58 -16.61 -14.59
C LYS A 97 -40.89 -15.97 -15.81
N HIS A 98 -39.99 -15.00 -15.60
CA HIS A 98 -39.33 -14.31 -16.70
C HIS A 98 -38.28 -15.22 -17.34
N ARG A 99 -38.50 -15.59 -18.60
CA ARG A 99 -37.56 -16.42 -19.36
C ARG A 99 -36.40 -15.55 -19.84
N ILE A 100 -35.25 -15.69 -19.18
CA ILE A 100 -34.02 -15.00 -19.55
C ILE A 100 -33.66 -15.39 -21.01
N PRO A 101 -33.41 -14.41 -21.89
CA PRO A 101 -32.97 -14.66 -23.26
C PRO A 101 -31.74 -15.58 -23.32
N LEU A 102 -31.70 -16.46 -24.32
CA LEU A 102 -30.64 -17.45 -24.47
C LEU A 102 -29.24 -16.79 -24.55
N GLN A 103 -29.14 -15.65 -25.23
CA GLN A 103 -27.90 -14.90 -25.40
C GLN A 103 -27.28 -14.52 -24.05
N ILE A 104 -28.10 -14.04 -23.11
CA ILE A 104 -27.66 -13.66 -21.76
C ILE A 104 -27.20 -14.90 -20.99
N ARG A 105 -27.97 -16.00 -21.05
CA ARG A 105 -27.60 -17.26 -20.41
C ARG A 105 -26.29 -17.85 -20.96
N CYS A 106 -26.06 -17.73 -22.27
CA CYS A 106 -24.82 -18.16 -22.90
C CYS A 106 -23.63 -17.29 -22.48
N LEU A 107 -23.80 -15.97 -22.36
CA LEU A 107 -22.77 -15.07 -21.86
C LEU A 107 -22.40 -15.39 -20.41
N GLU A 108 -23.39 -15.59 -19.54
CA GLU A 108 -23.15 -15.98 -18.15
C GLU A 108 -22.38 -17.32 -18.07
N ARG A 109 -22.82 -18.33 -18.82
CA ARG A 109 -22.13 -19.63 -18.92
C ARG A 109 -20.69 -19.46 -19.40
N TYR A 110 -20.48 -18.66 -20.43
CA TYR A 110 -19.14 -18.38 -20.95
C TYR A 110 -18.25 -17.73 -19.88
N HIS A 111 -18.77 -16.76 -19.12
CA HIS A 111 -18.02 -16.14 -18.02
C HIS A 111 -17.68 -17.13 -16.92
N ASN A 112 -18.59 -18.03 -16.57
CA ASN A 112 -18.35 -19.07 -15.57
C ASN A 112 -17.30 -20.07 -16.06
N SER A 113 -17.43 -20.61 -17.27
CA SER A 113 -16.44 -21.52 -17.86
C SER A 113 -15.07 -20.85 -18.03
N LYS A 114 -15.01 -19.55 -18.35
CA LYS A 114 -13.76 -18.79 -18.39
C LYS A 114 -13.09 -18.71 -17.02
N ARG A 115 -13.87 -18.52 -15.94
CA ARG A 115 -13.35 -18.50 -14.56
C ARG A 115 -12.82 -19.87 -14.15
N GLU A 116 -13.58 -20.93 -14.40
CA GLU A 116 -13.19 -22.32 -14.12
C GLU A 116 -11.92 -22.71 -14.87
N TYR A 117 -11.86 -22.41 -16.17
CA TYR A 117 -10.67 -22.62 -17.00
C TYR A 117 -9.45 -21.89 -16.42
N ALA A 118 -9.60 -20.61 -16.05
CA ALA A 118 -8.50 -19.84 -15.49
C ALA A 118 -8.03 -20.40 -14.13
N GLN A 119 -8.93 -20.95 -13.31
CA GLN A 119 -8.58 -21.61 -12.06
C GLN A 119 -7.82 -22.92 -12.30
N GLN A 120 -8.33 -23.78 -13.20
CA GLN A 120 -7.66 -25.02 -13.58
C GLN A 120 -6.27 -24.75 -14.15
N PHE A 121 -6.18 -23.81 -15.08
CA PHE A 121 -4.92 -23.41 -15.71
C PHE A 121 -3.89 -22.95 -14.67
N LYS A 122 -4.27 -22.08 -13.72
CA LYS A 122 -3.40 -21.66 -12.61
C LYS A 122 -2.93 -22.84 -11.77
N ARG A 123 -3.82 -23.80 -11.48
CA ARG A 123 -3.49 -24.99 -10.71
C ARG A 123 -2.48 -25.88 -11.45
N GLU A 124 -2.72 -26.15 -12.73
CA GLU A 124 -1.83 -26.98 -13.55
C GLU A 124 -0.44 -26.36 -13.69
N ILE A 125 -0.35 -25.04 -13.87
CA ILE A 125 0.94 -24.35 -13.94
C ILE A 125 1.68 -24.46 -12.62
N LYS A 126 0.99 -24.28 -11.49
CA LYS A 126 1.62 -24.45 -10.18
C LYS A 126 2.20 -25.85 -10.01
N LEU A 127 1.44 -26.88 -10.40
CA LEU A 127 1.93 -28.26 -10.39
C LEU A 127 3.15 -28.45 -11.31
N LEU A 128 3.18 -27.81 -12.49
CA LEU A 128 4.33 -27.87 -13.39
C LEU A 128 5.58 -27.18 -12.82
N ILE A 129 5.40 -26.07 -12.10
CA ILE A 129 6.49 -25.37 -11.40
C ILE A 129 7.02 -26.24 -10.26
N ASP A 130 6.11 -26.78 -9.45
CA ASP A 130 6.46 -27.63 -8.29
C ASP A 130 7.11 -28.96 -8.73
N ASN A 131 6.85 -29.43 -9.95
CA ASN A 131 7.44 -30.63 -10.55
C ASN A 131 8.87 -30.41 -11.12
N GLN A 132 9.41 -29.19 -11.08
CA GLN A 132 10.78 -28.97 -11.53
C GLN A 132 11.79 -29.49 -10.50
N SER A 133 12.85 -30.13 -10.98
CA SER A 133 13.86 -30.77 -10.12
C SER A 133 14.70 -29.79 -9.29
N THR A 134 14.84 -28.55 -9.76
CA THR A 134 15.70 -27.52 -9.16
C THR A 134 14.99 -26.17 -9.15
N ALA A 135 15.28 -25.31 -8.17
CA ALA A 135 14.72 -23.96 -8.12
C ALA A 135 15.10 -23.09 -9.35
N GLU A 136 16.29 -23.32 -9.92
CA GLU A 136 16.73 -22.64 -11.15
C GLU A 136 15.87 -23.02 -12.36
N SER A 137 15.56 -24.31 -12.53
CA SER A 137 14.70 -24.77 -13.62
C SER A 137 13.25 -24.32 -13.44
N ALA A 138 12.75 -24.26 -12.20
CA ALA A 138 11.46 -23.65 -11.86
C ALA A 138 11.38 -22.18 -12.30
N TRP A 139 12.39 -21.37 -11.94
CA TRP A 139 12.42 -19.96 -12.31
C TRP A 139 12.54 -19.76 -13.83
N GLN A 140 13.41 -20.53 -14.49
CA GLN A 140 13.58 -20.43 -15.93
C GLN A 140 12.30 -20.85 -16.67
N PHE A 141 11.59 -21.87 -16.20
CA PHE A 141 10.30 -22.30 -16.72
C PHE A 141 9.24 -21.21 -16.60
N VAL A 142 9.09 -20.58 -15.43
CA VAL A 142 8.15 -19.46 -15.23
C VAL A 142 8.50 -18.32 -16.18
N ARG A 143 9.79 -18.01 -16.32
CA ARG A 143 10.27 -16.94 -17.20
C ARG A 143 9.97 -17.22 -18.67
N THR A 144 10.26 -18.42 -19.17
CA THR A 144 9.99 -18.77 -20.57
C THR A 144 8.51 -18.83 -20.86
N MET A 145 7.71 -19.44 -19.97
CA MET A 145 6.24 -19.49 -20.11
C MET A 145 5.62 -18.09 -20.12
N ALA A 146 6.14 -17.14 -19.33
CA ALA A 146 5.66 -15.75 -19.34
C ALA A 146 5.92 -15.01 -20.67
N TYR A 147 6.90 -15.45 -21.46
CA TYR A 147 7.18 -14.87 -22.78
C TYR A 147 6.46 -15.58 -23.93
N THR A 148 6.28 -16.91 -23.83
CA THR A 148 5.73 -17.72 -24.93
C THR A 148 4.22 -17.92 -24.84
N THR A 149 3.68 -17.98 -23.63
CA THR A 149 2.24 -18.12 -23.41
C THR A 149 1.66 -16.74 -23.09
N LEU A 150 0.41 -16.48 -23.50
CA LEU A 150 -0.41 -15.32 -23.07
C LEU A 150 -0.72 -15.37 -21.55
N TRP A 151 0.17 -15.97 -20.75
CA TRP A 151 0.29 -15.84 -19.30
C TRP A 151 0.13 -14.39 -18.92
N PRO A 152 -0.55 -14.02 -17.81
CA PRO A 152 -0.86 -12.63 -17.50
C PRO A 152 0.43 -11.85 -17.64
N PRO A 153 0.52 -11.13 -18.73
CA PRO A 153 1.80 -10.72 -19.19
C PRO A 153 2.18 -9.58 -18.27
N LEU A 154 3.40 -9.60 -17.78
CA LEU A 154 3.97 -8.44 -17.11
C LEU A 154 4.24 -7.40 -18.21
N HIS A 155 3.18 -6.95 -18.89
CA HIS A 155 3.21 -6.02 -20.02
C HIS A 155 3.60 -4.64 -19.54
N THR A 156 3.36 -4.35 -18.27
CA THR A 156 3.57 -3.02 -17.70
C THR A 156 4.77 -3.03 -16.76
N ARG A 157 5.63 -1.98 -16.83
CA ARG A 157 6.73 -1.79 -15.85
C ARG A 157 6.26 -1.80 -14.39
N LYS A 158 4.99 -1.46 -14.16
CA LYS A 158 4.36 -1.51 -12.83
C LYS A 158 4.21 -2.96 -12.34
N GLU A 159 3.75 -3.86 -13.20
CA GLU A 159 3.54 -5.28 -12.87
C GLU A 159 4.89 -5.98 -12.64
N LEU A 160 5.92 -5.66 -13.45
CA LEU A 160 7.28 -6.14 -13.22
C LEU A 160 7.84 -5.71 -11.86
N LYS A 161 7.60 -4.46 -11.45
CA LYS A 161 8.02 -3.97 -10.12
C LYS A 161 7.27 -4.65 -8.98
N ILE A 162 6.00 -5.00 -9.17
CA ILE A 162 5.21 -5.75 -8.18
C ILE A 162 5.73 -7.18 -8.07
N PHE A 163 6.01 -7.83 -9.21
CA PHE A 163 6.60 -9.17 -9.24
C PHE A 163 7.97 -9.21 -8.54
N GLU A 164 8.87 -8.28 -8.89
CA GLU A 164 10.19 -8.16 -8.25
C GLU A 164 10.07 -7.93 -6.74
N LYS A 165 9.11 -7.09 -6.33
CA LYS A 165 8.90 -6.80 -4.91
C LYS A 165 8.25 -7.94 -4.15
N ASP A 166 7.26 -8.64 -4.70
CA ASP A 166 6.39 -9.48 -3.88
C ASP A 166 6.58 -10.97 -4.18
N PHE A 167 7.03 -11.32 -5.38
CA PHE A 167 7.22 -12.71 -5.80
C PHE A 167 8.65 -13.20 -5.57
N CYS A 168 9.65 -12.33 -5.75
CA CYS A 168 11.06 -12.68 -5.50
C CYS A 168 11.47 -12.60 -4.02
N LYS A 169 10.55 -12.25 -3.10
CA LYS A 169 10.82 -12.26 -1.66
C LYS A 169 10.71 -13.69 -1.12
N LEU A 170 11.66 -14.07 -0.29
CA LEU A 170 11.54 -15.26 0.54
C LEU A 170 10.35 -15.10 1.49
N SER A 171 9.68 -16.21 1.80
CA SER A 171 8.66 -16.20 2.85
C SER A 171 9.28 -15.76 4.19
N PRO A 172 8.50 -15.24 5.16
CA PRO A 172 9.05 -14.76 6.43
C PRO A 172 9.88 -15.82 7.17
N THR A 173 9.45 -17.09 7.08
CA THR A 173 10.13 -18.25 7.66
C THR A 173 11.46 -18.55 6.95
N GLU A 174 11.46 -18.54 5.62
CA GLU A 174 12.66 -18.73 4.81
C GLU A 174 13.66 -17.58 4.97
N GLN A 175 13.17 -16.34 5.03
CA GLN A 175 14.00 -15.16 5.27
C GLN A 175 14.65 -15.21 6.65
N HIS A 176 13.90 -15.62 7.68
CA HIS A 176 14.46 -15.79 9.03
C HIS A 176 15.54 -16.88 9.05
N ARG A 177 15.29 -18.01 8.39
CA ARG A 177 16.28 -19.09 8.25
C ARG A 177 17.52 -18.64 7.47
N TYR A 178 17.34 -17.92 6.36
CA TYR A 178 18.43 -17.36 5.58
C TYR A 178 19.28 -16.40 6.41
N ASN A 179 18.66 -15.45 7.11
CA ASN A 179 19.36 -14.51 7.99
C ASN A 179 20.14 -15.25 9.09
N LYS A 180 19.57 -16.31 9.66
CA LYS A 180 20.24 -17.16 10.66
C LYS A 180 21.49 -17.84 10.08
N ILE A 181 21.40 -18.40 8.87
CA ILE A 181 22.54 -19.07 8.20
C ILE A 181 23.62 -18.05 7.83
N MET A 182 23.25 -16.89 7.31
CA MET A 182 24.20 -15.83 6.95
C MET A 182 24.89 -15.21 8.17
N ALA A 183 24.22 -15.21 9.34
CA ALA A 183 24.78 -14.70 10.59
C ALA A 183 25.72 -15.70 11.30
N THR A 184 25.61 -16.99 11.00
CA THR A 184 26.50 -18.00 11.58
C THR A 184 27.79 -18.11 10.77
N ASN A 185 28.92 -17.74 11.37
CA ASN A 185 30.24 -18.04 10.82
C ASN A 185 30.57 -19.50 11.07
N PHE A 186 30.76 -20.29 10.02
CA PHE A 186 31.29 -21.65 10.14
C PHE A 186 32.83 -21.56 10.15
N THR A 187 33.43 -21.77 11.33
CA THR A 187 34.87 -22.02 11.49
C THR A 187 35.23 -23.45 11.13
#